data_AF-A0A930QE20-F1
#
_entry.id   AF-A0A930QE20-F1
#
_cell.length_a   1.000
_cell.length_b   1.000
_cell.length_c   1.000
_cell.angle_alpha   90.00
_cell.angle_beta   90.00
_cell.angle_gamma   90.00
#
_symmetry.space_group_name_H-M   'P 1'
#
loop_
_entity.id
_entity.type
_entity.pdbx_description
1 polymer ?
#
loop_
_entity_poly.entity_id
_entity_poly.type
_entity_poly.pdbx_seq_one_letter_code
_entity_poly.pdbx_strand_id
1 'polypeptide(L)'
;NMQYFTDTRKALEAHGFAIGRAGTFADYAPSRLLRALVIMGVAAAGVLYLSLVIPALNHRRRAVLLAFVVLALIGMMPVLLGAGSKIRVLAALASANLFPALAVTGLLDLLGKRRFAKDTPAWRIIVAGWVLLGITSALSLVGAGYLSGSLVDTRYLLEFDIFRGIKLTFVLPMVLVAIAFMQRFDIFDGQFDASAGVLGQVREILATPVRVGSLLGGLVLIGALIVLVLRSGHTSGMPVPGIELKMRAALEQLFYARPRTKEFMIGHPAFLLALCAAVRRWRTWIIFALVLVATIGQGSMVETFAHMRTPIEMSLVRGIGGIFLGGAIGAVLVALVAAWNGLLERVKRAG
;
A
#
# COMPACT_ATOMS: atom_id res chain seq x y z
N ASN A 1 31.39 -34.30 -4.50
CA ASN A 1 31.22 -33.05 -3.72
C ASN A 1 32.46 -32.18 -3.60
N MET A 2 33.70 -32.70 -3.46
CA MET A 2 34.90 -31.83 -3.37
C MET A 2 35.22 -31.02 -4.64
N GLN A 3 34.92 -31.57 -5.81
CA GLN A 3 35.10 -30.87 -7.09
C GLN A 3 34.21 -29.63 -7.17
N TYR A 4 32.93 -29.74 -6.78
CA TYR A 4 32.02 -28.60 -6.66
C TYR A 4 32.53 -27.46 -5.76
N PHE A 5 33.09 -27.79 -4.59
CA PHE A 5 33.68 -26.77 -3.70
C PHE A 5 34.92 -26.11 -4.31
N THR A 6 35.74 -26.88 -5.03
CA THR A 6 36.94 -26.38 -5.70
C THR A 6 36.58 -25.46 -6.87
N ASP A 7 35.60 -25.85 -7.67
CA ASP A 7 35.11 -25.08 -8.81
C ASP A 7 34.42 -23.79 -8.36
N THR A 8 33.61 -23.87 -7.29
CA THR A 8 32.98 -22.70 -6.67
C THR A 8 34.03 -21.74 -6.10
N ARG A 9 35.05 -22.26 -5.41
CA ARG A 9 36.17 -21.46 -4.90
C ARG A 9 36.89 -20.72 -6.03
N LYS A 10 37.27 -21.43 -7.10
CA LYS A 10 37.95 -20.81 -8.26
C LYS A 10 37.07 -19.73 -8.91
N ALA A 11 35.77 -19.98 -9.03
CA ALA A 11 34.83 -19.00 -9.58
C ALA A 11 34.73 -17.74 -8.71
N LEU A 12 34.69 -17.88 -7.39
CA LEU A 12 34.65 -16.76 -6.46
C LEU A 12 35.96 -15.96 -6.47
N GLU A 13 37.11 -16.63 -6.46
CA GLU A 13 38.43 -15.98 -6.56
C GLU A 13 38.57 -15.22 -7.90
N ALA A 14 38.06 -15.79 -9.01
CA ALA A 14 38.04 -15.13 -10.32
C ALA A 14 37.17 -13.85 -10.36
N HIS A 15 36.16 -13.75 -9.50
CA HIS A 15 35.33 -12.53 -9.34
C HIS A 15 35.88 -11.58 -8.26
N GLY A 16 37.10 -11.82 -7.75
CA GLY A 16 37.78 -10.94 -6.80
C GLY A 16 37.34 -11.12 -5.34
N PHE A 17 36.62 -12.20 -5.01
CA PHE A 17 36.26 -12.48 -3.61
C PHE A 17 37.42 -13.12 -2.84
N ALA A 18 37.67 -12.64 -1.63
CA ALA A 18 38.65 -13.22 -0.72
C ALA A 18 38.04 -14.36 0.11
N ILE A 19 38.65 -15.54 0.09
CA ILE A 19 38.20 -16.68 0.89
C ILE A 19 38.85 -16.62 2.29
N GLY A 20 38.03 -16.39 3.31
CA GLY A 20 38.42 -16.37 4.71
C GLY A 20 37.88 -17.55 5.51
N ARG A 21 38.22 -17.60 6.80
CA ARG A 21 37.57 -18.53 7.75
C ARG A 21 36.10 -18.16 7.91
N ALA A 22 35.23 -19.16 8.03
CA ALA A 22 33.83 -18.93 8.35
C ALA A 22 33.72 -18.21 9.71
N GLY A 23 33.11 -17.03 9.71
CA GLY A 23 32.85 -16.22 10.90
C GLY A 23 31.38 -16.21 11.29
N THR A 24 31.09 -15.65 12.46
CA THR A 24 29.72 -15.32 12.87
C THR A 24 29.43 -13.85 12.57
N PHE A 25 28.18 -13.53 12.23
CA PHE A 25 27.76 -12.14 12.12
C PHE A 25 27.69 -11.51 13.52
N ALA A 26 28.07 -10.23 13.62
CA ALA A 26 27.91 -9.47 14.85
C ALA A 26 26.42 -9.39 15.23
N ASP A 27 26.13 -9.55 16.53
CA ASP A 27 24.78 -9.34 17.04
C ASP A 27 24.49 -7.84 17.04
N TYR A 28 23.49 -7.43 16.26
CA TYR A 28 23.07 -6.06 16.08
C TYR A 28 21.68 -5.89 16.66
N ALA A 29 21.64 -5.21 17.81
CA ALA A 29 20.41 -4.78 18.45
C ALA A 29 20.38 -3.25 18.52
N PRO A 30 19.46 -2.59 17.78
CA PRO A 30 19.20 -1.16 17.90
C PRO A 30 18.91 -0.73 19.33
N SER A 31 19.19 0.54 19.62
CA SER A 31 18.91 1.12 20.92
C SER A 31 17.43 0.98 21.30
N ARG A 32 17.19 0.59 22.56
CA ARG A 32 15.83 0.36 23.08
C ARG A 32 15.00 1.63 23.05
N LEU A 33 15.63 2.78 23.29
CA LEU A 33 14.99 4.09 23.26
C LEU A 33 14.47 4.44 21.86
N LEU A 34 15.31 4.30 20.82
CA LEU A 34 14.88 4.60 19.44
C LEU A 34 13.75 3.67 19.00
N ARG A 35 13.82 2.37 19.35
CA ARG A 35 12.71 1.43 19.09
C ARG A 35 11.43 1.83 19.82
N ALA A 36 11.51 2.28 21.06
CA ALA A 36 10.35 2.75 21.80
C ALA A 36 9.72 3.99 21.12
N LEU A 37 10.54 4.93 20.63
CA LEU A 37 10.07 6.08 19.86
C LEU A 37 9.37 5.68 18.55
N VAL A 38 9.91 4.69 17.83
CA VAL A 38 9.25 4.11 16.65
C VAL A 38 7.86 3.57 17.03
N ILE A 39 7.75 2.81 18.11
CA ILE A 39 6.46 2.23 18.54
C ILE A 39 5.47 3.31 18.98
N MET A 40 5.95 4.37 19.64
CA MET A 40 5.13 5.54 19.96
C MET A 40 4.54 6.20 18.70
N GLY A 41 5.34 6.35 17.65
CA GLY A 41 4.84 6.90 16.38
C GLY A 41 3.82 5.98 15.69
N VAL A 42 3.96 4.66 15.80
CA VAL A 42 2.91 3.71 15.34
C VAL A 42 1.62 3.87 16.15
N ALA A 43 1.72 4.06 17.47
CA ALA A 43 0.56 4.35 18.32
C ALA A 43 -0.12 5.66 17.91
N ALA A 44 0.67 6.71 17.62
CA ALA A 44 0.17 7.98 17.11
C ALA A 44 -0.59 7.80 15.78
N ALA A 45 -0.04 7.02 14.84
CA ALA A 45 -0.70 6.70 13.58
C ALA A 45 -2.04 5.97 13.80
N GLY A 46 -2.09 5.03 14.75
CA GLY A 46 -3.32 4.32 15.09
C GLY A 46 -4.40 5.26 15.64
N VAL A 47 -4.03 6.13 16.57
CA VAL A 47 -4.96 7.12 17.14
C VAL A 47 -5.41 8.15 16.10
N LEU A 48 -4.50 8.61 15.25
CA LEU A 48 -4.82 9.51 14.14
C LEU A 48 -5.84 8.85 13.21
N TYR A 49 -5.62 7.60 12.81
CA TYR A 49 -6.55 6.87 11.95
C TYR A 49 -7.94 6.74 12.60
N LEU A 50 -7.99 6.35 13.88
CA LEU A 50 -9.26 6.26 14.61
C LEU A 50 -9.98 7.60 14.69
N SER A 51 -9.26 8.71 14.91
CA SER A 51 -9.84 10.05 14.94
C SER A 51 -10.41 10.49 13.58
N LEU A 52 -9.86 9.99 12.47
CA LEU A 52 -10.31 10.27 11.11
C LEU A 52 -11.49 9.40 10.65
N VAL A 53 -11.75 8.30 11.34
CA VAL A 53 -12.81 7.34 11.00
C VAL A 53 -14.01 7.45 11.93
N ILE A 54 -13.78 7.89 13.18
CA ILE A 54 -14.85 8.01 14.18
C ILE A 54 -15.08 9.50 14.47
N PRO A 55 -16.09 10.14 13.86
CA PRO A 55 -16.36 11.58 14.04
C PRO A 55 -16.54 11.98 15.51
N ALA A 56 -17.12 11.10 16.33
CA ALA A 56 -17.32 11.31 17.76
C ALA A 56 -16.01 11.53 18.54
N LEU A 57 -14.88 10.96 18.08
CA LEU A 57 -13.58 11.17 18.72
C LEU A 57 -13.06 12.60 18.51
N ASN A 58 -13.44 13.25 17.41
CA ASN A 58 -12.95 14.60 17.08
C ASN A 58 -13.48 15.67 18.04
N HIS A 59 -14.69 15.46 18.60
CA HIS A 59 -15.26 16.32 19.64
C HIS A 59 -14.65 16.09 21.03
N ARG A 60 -14.01 14.94 21.26
CA ARG A 60 -13.43 14.55 22.55
C ARG A 60 -11.90 14.56 22.52
N ARG A 61 -11.30 15.72 22.23
CA ARG A 61 -9.82 15.87 22.10
C ARG A 61 -9.03 15.29 23.29
N ARG A 62 -9.55 15.44 24.52
CA ARG A 62 -8.94 14.85 25.72
C ARG A 62 -8.91 13.32 25.67
N ALA A 63 -9.98 12.68 25.19
CA ALA A 63 -10.04 11.23 25.06
C ALA A 63 -9.05 10.72 24.00
N VAL A 64 -8.87 11.45 22.90
CA VAL A 64 -7.88 11.13 21.86
C VAL A 64 -6.46 11.19 22.42
N LEU A 65 -6.13 12.25 23.17
CA LEU A 65 -4.83 12.39 23.82
C LEU A 65 -4.59 11.30 24.88
N LEU A 66 -5.59 10.99 25.70
CA LEU A 66 -5.50 9.89 26.66
C LEU A 66 -5.30 8.54 25.97
N ALA A 67 -6.03 8.26 24.90
CA ALA A 67 -5.86 7.04 24.11
C ALA A 67 -4.45 6.94 23.53
N PHE A 68 -3.88 8.05 23.03
CA PHE A 68 -2.51 8.10 22.56
C PHE A 68 -1.52 7.78 23.66
N VAL A 69 -1.61 8.44 24.81
CA VAL A 69 -0.71 8.21 25.95
C VAL A 69 -0.78 6.76 26.41
N VAL A 70 -1.99 6.20 26.56
CA VAL A 70 -2.18 4.82 26.99
C VAL A 70 -1.59 3.83 25.99
N LEU A 71 -1.89 3.97 24.69
CA LEU A 71 -1.37 3.06 23.66
C LEU A 71 0.15 3.19 23.51
N ALA A 72 0.69 4.41 23.59
CA ALA A 72 2.12 4.65 23.56
C ALA A 72 2.83 3.96 24.74
N LEU A 73 2.31 4.10 25.97
CA LEU A 73 2.87 3.45 27.15
C LEU A 73 2.80 1.92 27.05
N ILE A 74 1.65 1.36 26.65
CA ILE A 74 1.48 -0.08 26.46
C ILE A 74 2.46 -0.62 25.41
N GLY A 75 2.68 0.11 24.32
CA GLY A 75 3.64 -0.28 23.28
C GLY A 75 5.10 -0.13 23.71
N MET A 76 5.45 1.00 24.32
CA MET A 76 6.84 1.33 24.65
C MET A 76 7.38 0.51 25.82
N MET A 77 6.60 0.34 26.90
CA MET A 77 7.12 -0.20 28.15
C MET A 77 7.75 -1.58 28.00
N PRO A 78 7.13 -2.56 27.30
CA PRO A 78 7.75 -3.88 27.19
C PRO A 78 9.01 -3.88 26.32
N VAL A 79 9.16 -2.91 25.42
CA VAL A 79 10.38 -2.74 24.59
C VAL A 79 11.52 -2.14 25.41
N LEU A 80 11.21 -1.16 26.26
CA LEU A 80 12.17 -0.57 27.19
C LEU A 80 12.66 -1.61 28.22
N LEU A 81 11.76 -2.47 28.70
CA LEU A 81 12.06 -3.58 29.62
C LEU A 81 12.77 -4.77 28.96
N GLY A 82 12.94 -4.77 27.63
CA GLY A 82 13.62 -5.84 26.89
C GLY A 82 12.76 -7.06 26.53
N ALA A 83 11.47 -7.06 26.87
CA ALA A 83 10.48 -8.10 26.54
C ALA A 83 9.64 -7.79 25.28
N GLY A 84 10.13 -6.91 24.41
CA GLY A 84 9.35 -6.28 23.33
C GLY A 84 9.17 -7.11 22.04
N SER A 85 9.57 -8.38 22.00
CA SER A 85 9.64 -9.14 20.74
C SER A 85 8.32 -9.20 19.97
N LYS A 86 7.21 -9.50 20.67
CA LYS A 86 5.86 -9.55 20.08
C LYS A 86 5.35 -8.16 19.68
N ILE A 87 5.65 -7.14 20.49
CA ILE A 87 5.22 -5.77 20.22
C ILE A 87 5.91 -5.21 18.98
N ARG A 88 7.18 -5.55 18.75
CA ARG A 88 7.88 -5.18 17.51
C ARG A 88 7.17 -5.70 16.27
N VAL A 89 6.73 -6.96 16.29
CA VAL A 89 5.98 -7.56 15.16
C VAL A 89 4.61 -6.92 15.00
N LEU A 90 3.93 -6.62 16.10
CA LEU A 90 2.64 -5.92 16.06
C LEU A 90 2.79 -4.48 15.53
N ALA A 91 3.83 -3.76 15.95
CA ALA A 91 4.13 -2.41 15.50
C ALA A 91 4.51 -2.39 14.01
N ALA A 92 5.31 -3.36 13.57
CA ALA A 92 5.63 -3.60 12.17
C ALA A 92 4.36 -3.82 11.34
N LEU A 93 3.50 -4.74 11.78
CA LEU A 93 2.22 -5.00 11.13
C LEU A 93 1.32 -3.77 11.11
N ALA A 94 1.15 -3.09 12.24
CA ALA A 94 0.34 -1.89 12.32
C ALA A 94 0.89 -0.78 11.40
N SER A 95 2.20 -0.58 11.37
CA SER A 95 2.85 0.41 10.51
C SER A 95 2.65 0.12 9.02
N ALA A 96 2.83 -1.14 8.61
CA ALA A 96 2.63 -1.57 7.23
C ALA A 96 1.19 -1.34 6.71
N ASN A 97 0.22 -1.23 7.62
CA ASN A 97 -1.20 -1.07 7.27
C ASN A 97 -1.72 0.36 7.47
N LEU A 98 -1.40 0.97 8.61
CA LEU A 98 -1.93 2.27 9.01
C LEU A 98 -1.38 3.39 8.14
N PHE A 99 -0.09 3.37 7.77
CA PHE A 99 0.51 4.46 7.01
C PHE A 99 0.01 4.54 5.57
N PRO A 100 -0.04 3.43 4.79
CA PRO A 100 -0.71 3.45 3.49
C PRO A 100 -2.17 3.86 3.59
N ALA A 101 -2.89 3.36 4.61
CA ALA A 101 -4.28 3.74 4.82
C ALA A 101 -4.41 5.24 5.08
N LEU A 102 -3.64 5.80 6.02
CA LEU A 102 -3.62 7.23 6.33
C LEU A 102 -3.23 8.11 5.14
N ALA A 103 -2.27 7.66 4.33
CA ALA A 103 -1.83 8.38 3.14
C ALA A 103 -2.96 8.46 2.10
N VAL A 104 -3.71 7.36 1.91
CA VAL A 104 -4.87 7.33 1.01
C VAL A 104 -6.07 8.08 1.62
N THR A 105 -6.31 8.02 2.94
CA THR A 105 -7.40 8.81 3.55
C THR A 105 -7.15 10.31 3.44
N GLY A 106 -5.90 10.77 3.56
CA GLY A 106 -5.54 12.16 3.30
C GLY A 106 -5.86 12.59 1.86
N LEU A 107 -5.66 11.71 0.87
CA LEU A 107 -6.09 11.95 -0.51
C LEU A 107 -7.61 12.07 -0.59
N LEU A 108 -8.35 11.17 0.05
CA LEU A 108 -9.82 11.20 0.08
C LEU A 108 -10.37 12.50 0.66
N ASP A 109 -9.76 13.03 1.72
CA ASP A 109 -10.12 14.33 2.30
C ASP A 109 -9.91 15.49 1.32
N LEU A 110 -8.86 15.41 0.49
CA LEU A 110 -8.60 16.40 -0.55
C LEU A 110 -9.62 16.31 -1.71
N LEU A 111 -10.03 15.09 -2.07
CA LEU A 111 -11.09 14.85 -3.07
C LEU A 111 -12.46 15.33 -2.58
N GLY A 112 -12.78 15.09 -1.29
CA GLY A 112 -14.04 15.48 -0.66
C GLY A 112 -14.26 16.99 -0.65
N LYS A 113 -13.17 17.77 -0.49
CA LYS A 113 -13.20 19.25 -0.55
C LYS A 113 -13.47 19.82 -1.94
N ARG A 114 -13.64 18.98 -2.97
CA ARG A 114 -13.98 19.39 -4.35
C ARG A 114 -13.07 20.49 -4.91
N ARG A 115 -11.77 20.48 -4.57
CA ARG A 115 -10.79 21.50 -5.01
C ARG A 115 -10.66 21.64 -6.53
N PHE A 116 -11.09 20.64 -7.29
CA PHE A 116 -11.04 20.66 -8.75
C PHE A 116 -12.45 20.85 -9.33
N ALA A 117 -12.55 21.80 -10.26
CA ALA A 117 -13.74 21.97 -11.09
C ALA A 117 -13.90 20.79 -12.05
N LYS A 118 -15.14 20.49 -12.44
CA LYS A 118 -15.46 19.35 -13.33
C LYS A 118 -14.73 19.45 -14.67
N ASP A 119 -14.58 20.68 -15.18
CA ASP A 119 -14.00 20.98 -16.49
C ASP A 119 -12.48 21.22 -16.43
N THR A 120 -11.83 20.73 -15.37
CA THR A 120 -10.37 20.84 -15.25
C THR A 120 -9.70 20.11 -16.42
N PRO A 121 -8.78 20.77 -17.16
CA PRO A 121 -8.12 20.16 -18.31
C PRO A 121 -7.26 18.96 -17.88
N ALA A 122 -7.16 17.97 -18.77
CA ALA A 122 -6.51 16.68 -18.47
C ALA A 122 -5.06 16.83 -18.01
N TRP A 123 -4.30 17.78 -18.57
CA TRP A 123 -2.92 18.02 -18.17
C TRP A 123 -2.80 18.45 -16.70
N ARG A 124 -3.75 19.26 -16.18
CA ARG A 124 -3.77 19.64 -14.76
C ARG A 124 -4.09 18.45 -13.87
N ILE A 125 -4.97 17.55 -14.32
CA ILE A 125 -5.30 16.30 -13.60
C ILE A 125 -4.06 15.40 -13.55
N ILE A 126 -3.33 15.28 -14.65
CA ILE A 126 -2.09 14.49 -14.73
C ILE A 126 -1.02 15.06 -13.80
N VAL A 127 -0.76 16.37 -13.84
CA VAL A 127 0.23 17.03 -12.97
C VAL A 127 -0.16 16.89 -11.51
N ALA A 128 -1.42 17.16 -11.17
CA ALA A 128 -1.92 16.95 -9.81
C ALA A 128 -1.83 15.48 -9.39
N GLY A 129 -2.09 14.55 -10.31
CA GLY A 129 -1.98 13.11 -10.10
C GLY A 129 -0.57 12.70 -9.73
N TRP A 130 0.45 13.19 -10.45
CA TRP A 130 1.85 12.93 -10.13
C TRP A 130 2.27 13.50 -8.77
N VAL A 131 1.89 14.75 -8.47
CA VAL A 131 2.21 15.39 -7.19
C VAL A 131 1.54 14.64 -6.04
N LEU A 132 0.25 14.34 -6.15
CA LEU A 132 -0.50 13.61 -5.12
C LEU A 132 0.01 12.18 -4.97
N LEU A 133 0.35 11.50 -6.07
CA LEU A 133 0.95 10.17 -6.02
C LEU A 133 2.30 10.21 -5.27
N GLY A 134 3.14 11.20 -5.58
CA GLY A 134 4.42 11.39 -4.88
C GLY A 134 4.23 11.64 -3.38
N ILE A 135 3.30 12.53 -2.99
CA ILE A 135 3.01 12.83 -1.59
C ILE A 135 2.44 11.59 -0.87
N THR A 136 1.44 10.92 -1.45
CA THR A 136 0.86 9.70 -0.86
C THR A 136 1.91 8.61 -0.72
N SER A 137 2.74 8.41 -1.75
CA SER A 137 3.82 7.42 -1.70
C SER A 137 4.88 7.76 -0.65
N ALA A 138 5.28 9.03 -0.53
CA ALA A 138 6.21 9.46 0.51
C ALA A 138 5.65 9.19 1.91
N LEU A 139 4.38 9.50 2.16
CA LEU A 139 3.70 9.19 3.43
C LEU A 139 3.62 7.68 3.69
N SER A 140 3.34 6.87 2.67
CA SER A 140 3.37 5.40 2.78
C SER A 140 4.78 4.90 3.13
N LEU A 141 5.83 5.44 2.49
CA LEU A 141 7.23 5.06 2.75
C LEU A 141 7.70 5.44 4.16
N VAL A 142 7.11 6.45 4.81
CA VAL A 142 7.33 6.67 6.25
C VAL A 142 6.94 5.40 7.03
N GLY A 143 5.80 4.79 6.69
CA GLY A 143 5.39 3.49 7.24
C GLY A 143 6.40 2.38 6.98
N ALA A 144 7.01 2.36 5.79
CA ALA A 144 8.08 1.41 5.49
C ALA A 144 9.31 1.58 6.41
N GLY A 145 9.66 2.82 6.74
CA GLY A 145 10.70 3.13 7.72
C GLY A 145 10.35 2.64 9.14
N TYR A 146 9.11 2.89 9.60
CA TYR A 146 8.64 2.41 10.91
C TYR A 146 8.56 0.87 10.98
N LEU A 147 8.12 0.22 9.90
CA LEU A 147 8.12 -1.24 9.73
C LEU A 147 9.54 -1.81 9.85
N SER A 148 10.47 -1.31 9.05
CA SER A 148 11.86 -1.78 9.03
C SER A 148 12.56 -1.51 10.38
N GLY A 149 12.40 -0.30 10.93
CA GLY A 149 12.97 0.09 12.23
C GLY A 149 12.42 -0.73 13.41
N SER A 150 11.19 -1.24 13.30
CA SER A 150 10.61 -2.13 14.32
C SER A 150 11.24 -3.53 14.30
N LEU A 151 11.62 -4.03 13.11
CA LEU A 151 12.12 -5.41 12.93
C LEU A 151 13.64 -5.51 12.81
N VAL A 152 14.36 -4.41 12.56
CA VAL A 152 15.80 -4.45 12.30
C VAL A 152 16.56 -5.03 13.50
N ASP A 153 17.11 -6.22 13.30
CA ASP A 153 17.80 -7.06 14.28
C ASP A 153 18.55 -8.15 13.49
N THR A 154 19.68 -8.65 13.98
CA THR A 154 20.47 -9.68 13.27
C THR A 154 19.61 -10.89 12.91
N ARG A 155 18.65 -11.28 13.76
CA ARG A 155 17.74 -12.42 13.49
C ARG A 155 16.83 -12.21 12.29
N TYR A 156 16.31 -10.99 12.11
CA TYR A 156 15.43 -10.68 10.98
C TYR A 156 16.22 -10.39 9.70
N LEU A 157 17.39 -9.75 9.82
CA LEU A 157 18.28 -9.50 8.69
C LEU A 157 18.81 -10.80 8.08
N LEU A 158 19.11 -11.80 8.92
CA LEU A 158 19.56 -13.13 8.51
C LEU A 158 18.41 -14.12 8.23
N GLU A 159 17.15 -13.68 8.29
CA GLU A 159 15.95 -14.51 8.13
C GLU A 159 15.84 -15.73 9.07
N PHE A 160 16.54 -15.72 10.21
CA PHE A 160 16.26 -16.66 11.30
C PHE A 160 14.83 -16.49 11.82
N ASP A 161 14.38 -15.23 11.89
CA ASP A 161 12.99 -14.87 12.13
C ASP A 161 12.41 -14.18 10.88
N ILE A 162 11.23 -14.62 10.45
CA ILE A 162 10.50 -14.02 9.32
C ILE A 162 9.24 -13.29 9.78
N PHE A 163 8.91 -12.19 9.11
CA PHE A 163 7.65 -11.49 9.33
C PHE A 163 6.48 -12.35 8.83
N ARG A 164 5.71 -12.93 9.75
CA ARG A 164 4.59 -13.84 9.42
C ARG A 164 3.30 -13.11 8.99
N GLY A 165 3.25 -11.78 9.12
CA GLY A 165 2.06 -10.95 8.87
C GLY A 165 1.82 -10.51 7.42
N ILE A 166 2.66 -10.97 6.47
CA ILE A 166 2.67 -10.47 5.07
C ILE A 166 1.31 -10.61 4.38
N LYS A 167 0.57 -11.71 4.63
CA LYS A 167 -0.75 -11.89 4.01
C LYS A 167 -1.76 -10.87 4.50
N LEU A 168 -1.68 -10.49 5.79
CA LEU A 168 -2.60 -9.51 6.36
C LEU A 168 -2.29 -8.10 5.83
N THR A 169 -1.03 -7.80 5.53
CA THR A 169 -0.63 -6.51 4.94
C THR A 169 -1.14 -6.27 3.53
N PHE A 170 -1.66 -7.29 2.83
CA PHE A 170 -2.36 -7.10 1.56
C PHE A 170 -3.82 -6.67 1.72
N VAL A 171 -4.51 -7.23 2.71
CA VAL A 171 -5.96 -7.07 2.84
C VAL A 171 -6.30 -5.92 3.77
N LEU A 172 -5.57 -5.80 4.88
CA LEU A 172 -5.90 -4.86 5.93
C LEU A 172 -5.81 -3.38 5.52
N PRO A 173 -4.84 -2.89 4.72
CA PRO A 173 -4.85 -1.49 4.29
C PRO A 173 -6.08 -1.18 3.43
N MET A 174 -6.50 -2.14 2.58
CA MET A 174 -7.70 -2.01 1.75
C MET A 174 -8.97 -1.94 2.60
N VAL A 175 -9.08 -2.76 3.65
CA VAL A 175 -10.19 -2.71 4.60
C VAL A 175 -10.22 -1.37 5.34
N LEU A 176 -9.07 -0.89 5.81
CA LEU A 176 -8.98 0.40 6.49
C LEU A 176 -9.40 1.55 5.55
N VAL A 177 -8.88 1.59 4.33
CA VAL A 177 -9.27 2.60 3.34
C VAL A 177 -10.76 2.49 2.99
N ALA A 178 -11.31 1.27 2.87
CA ALA A 178 -12.72 1.07 2.59
C ALA A 178 -13.61 1.70 3.68
N ILE A 179 -13.31 1.41 4.94
CA ILE A 179 -14.00 2.00 6.10
C ILE A 179 -13.90 3.52 6.05
N ALA A 180 -12.71 4.06 5.81
CA ALA A 180 -12.48 5.49 5.78
C ALA A 180 -13.17 6.20 4.60
N PHE A 181 -13.32 5.51 3.46
CA PHE A 181 -14.06 5.99 2.30
C PHE A 181 -15.56 6.06 2.59
N MET A 182 -16.12 4.98 3.12
CA MET A 182 -17.55 4.88 3.48
C MET A 182 -17.97 5.91 4.53
N GLN A 183 -17.06 6.30 5.44
CA GLN A 183 -17.31 7.41 6.38
C GLN A 183 -17.37 8.79 5.70
N ARG A 184 -16.72 8.97 4.54
CA ARG A 184 -16.57 10.27 3.87
C ARG A 184 -17.52 10.47 2.70
N PHE A 185 -17.88 9.38 2.03
CA PHE A 185 -18.66 9.39 0.80
C PHE A 185 -19.77 8.36 0.88
N ASP A 186 -20.92 8.72 0.32
CA ASP A 186 -21.98 7.75 0.05
C ASP A 186 -21.70 7.03 -1.27
N ILE A 187 -21.49 5.72 -1.20
CA ILE A 187 -21.22 4.84 -2.34
C ILE A 187 -22.33 4.94 -3.40
N PHE A 188 -23.56 5.24 -2.98
CA PHE A 188 -24.76 5.27 -3.83
C PHE A 188 -25.19 6.68 -4.24
N ASP A 189 -24.31 7.68 -4.16
CA ASP A 189 -24.57 9.06 -4.61
C ASP A 189 -25.81 9.72 -3.97
N GLY A 190 -26.04 9.53 -2.67
CA GLY A 190 -27.14 10.17 -1.94
C GLY A 190 -28.52 9.58 -2.22
N GLN A 191 -28.58 8.39 -2.83
CA GLN A 191 -29.85 7.67 -2.99
C GLN A 191 -30.42 7.15 -1.66
N PHE A 192 -29.61 7.12 -0.60
CA PHE A 192 -29.97 6.59 0.71
C PHE A 192 -29.47 7.50 1.84
N ASP A 193 -30.06 7.33 3.03
CA ASP A 193 -29.87 8.23 4.16
C ASP A 193 -28.42 8.20 4.67
N ALA A 194 -27.65 9.25 4.36
CA ALA A 194 -26.22 9.38 4.68
C ALA A 194 -25.94 9.46 6.19
N SER A 195 -26.97 9.56 7.03
CA SER A 195 -26.88 9.66 8.50
C SER A 195 -26.51 8.35 9.20
N ALA A 196 -26.54 7.19 8.53
CA ALA A 196 -26.36 5.89 9.16
C ALA A 196 -24.88 5.40 9.26
N GLY A 197 -23.91 6.18 8.77
CA GLY A 197 -22.48 5.87 8.84
C GLY A 197 -22.07 4.57 8.12
N VAL A 198 -20.88 4.03 8.42
CA VAL A 198 -20.37 2.79 7.79
C VAL A 198 -21.32 1.61 7.99
N LEU A 199 -21.84 1.42 9.20
CA LEU A 199 -22.69 0.27 9.52
C LEU A 199 -24.02 0.34 8.76
N GLY A 200 -24.58 1.54 8.59
CA GLY A 200 -25.75 1.77 7.77
C GLY A 200 -25.51 1.46 6.30
N GLN A 201 -24.42 1.96 5.73
CA GLN A 201 -24.07 1.65 4.34
C GLN A 201 -23.81 0.15 4.12
N VAL A 202 -23.15 -0.54 5.05
CA VAL A 202 -22.97 -2.00 4.96
C VAL A 202 -24.32 -2.72 4.98
N ARG A 203 -25.22 -2.36 5.90
CA ARG A 203 -26.58 -2.93 5.96
C ARG A 203 -27.32 -2.71 4.65
N GLU A 204 -27.16 -1.54 4.02
CA GLU A 204 -27.81 -1.19 2.77
C GLU A 204 -27.22 -1.94 1.56
N ILE A 205 -25.89 -2.11 1.52
CA ILE A 205 -25.22 -2.97 0.54
C ILE A 205 -25.77 -4.40 0.64
N LEU A 206 -26.02 -4.89 1.86
CA LEU A 206 -26.60 -6.21 2.09
C LEU A 206 -28.09 -6.30 1.73
N ALA A 207 -28.83 -5.19 1.85
CA ALA A 207 -30.26 -5.12 1.53
C ALA A 207 -30.53 -4.88 0.03
N THR A 208 -29.52 -4.43 -0.72
CA THR A 208 -29.66 -4.13 -2.15
C THR A 208 -30.00 -5.41 -2.93
N PRO A 209 -31.07 -5.44 -3.75
CA PRO A 209 -31.42 -6.62 -4.54
C PRO A 209 -30.28 -6.95 -5.51
N VAL A 210 -29.66 -8.11 -5.30
CA VAL A 210 -28.47 -8.51 -6.06
C VAL A 210 -28.89 -8.90 -7.48
N ARG A 211 -28.62 -8.03 -8.44
CA ARG A 211 -28.70 -8.38 -9.87
C ARG A 211 -27.61 -9.40 -10.20
N VAL A 212 -27.89 -10.35 -11.08
CA VAL A 212 -26.92 -11.41 -11.50
C VAL A 212 -25.58 -10.82 -11.94
N GLY A 213 -25.58 -9.66 -12.61
CA GLY A 213 -24.36 -8.94 -12.97
C GLY A 213 -23.54 -8.44 -11.76
N SER A 214 -24.18 -8.00 -10.69
CA SER A 214 -23.53 -7.60 -9.43
C SER A 214 -22.93 -8.79 -8.71
N LEU A 215 -23.61 -9.94 -8.74
CA LEU A 215 -23.14 -11.20 -8.15
C LEU A 215 -21.90 -11.73 -8.88
N LEU A 216 -21.94 -11.76 -10.21
CA LEU A 216 -20.79 -12.11 -11.06
C LEU A 216 -19.62 -11.16 -10.85
N GLY A 217 -19.87 -9.85 -10.80
CA GLY A 217 -18.83 -8.85 -10.51
C GLY A 217 -18.19 -9.04 -9.14
N GLY A 218 -19.00 -9.29 -8.10
CA GLY A 218 -18.52 -9.59 -6.75
C GLY A 218 -17.67 -10.86 -6.70
N LEU A 219 -18.11 -11.93 -7.38
CA LEU A 219 -17.37 -13.19 -7.45
C LEU A 219 -16.01 -13.01 -8.14
N VAL A 220 -15.97 -12.25 -9.24
CA VAL A 220 -14.71 -11.91 -9.94
C VAL A 220 -13.80 -11.08 -9.04
N LEU A 221 -14.33 -10.11 -8.30
CA LEU A 221 -13.54 -9.28 -7.38
C LEU A 221 -12.93 -10.13 -6.25
N ILE A 222 -13.74 -11.00 -5.63
CA ILE A 222 -13.29 -11.93 -4.59
C ILE A 222 -12.26 -12.90 -5.16
N GLY A 223 -12.51 -13.46 -6.35
CA GLY A 223 -11.57 -14.34 -7.04
C GLY A 223 -10.23 -13.64 -7.33
N ALA A 224 -10.27 -12.40 -7.81
CA ALA A 224 -9.07 -11.59 -8.05
C ALA A 224 -8.30 -11.30 -6.75
N LEU A 225 -9.01 -10.97 -5.66
CA LEU A 225 -8.39 -10.77 -4.34
C LEU A 225 -7.75 -12.05 -3.82
N ILE A 226 -8.43 -13.19 -3.93
CA ILE A 226 -7.91 -14.51 -3.54
C ILE A 226 -6.66 -14.84 -4.35
N VAL A 227 -6.70 -14.70 -5.69
CA VAL A 227 -5.54 -14.92 -6.55
C VAL A 227 -4.39 -13.98 -6.17
N LEU A 228 -4.68 -12.73 -5.85
CA LEU A 228 -3.67 -11.74 -5.48
C LEU A 228 -2.98 -12.09 -4.16
N VAL A 229 -3.76 -12.52 -3.14
CA VAL A 229 -3.26 -13.00 -1.85
C VAL A 229 -2.49 -14.31 -2.02
N LEU A 230 -3.03 -15.27 -2.77
CA LEU A 230 -2.35 -16.54 -3.04
C LEU A 230 -1.03 -16.32 -3.77
N ARG A 231 -0.99 -15.47 -4.81
CA ARG A 231 0.24 -15.11 -5.56
C ARG A 231 1.22 -14.24 -4.78
N SER A 232 0.89 -13.76 -3.58
CA SER A 232 1.82 -12.97 -2.77
C SER A 232 2.76 -13.83 -1.90
N GLY A 233 2.41 -15.11 -1.70
CA GLY A 233 3.24 -16.05 -0.94
C GLY A 233 4.36 -16.66 -1.79
N HIS A 234 5.44 -17.09 -1.13
CA HIS A 234 6.61 -17.73 -1.76
C HIS A 234 6.38 -19.19 -2.18
N THR A 235 5.21 -19.78 -1.93
CA THR A 235 4.94 -21.23 -2.07
C THR A 235 3.56 -21.55 -2.63
N SER A 236 3.00 -20.67 -3.46
CA SER A 236 1.76 -20.97 -4.18
C SER A 236 2.14 -21.53 -5.54
N GLY A 237 1.96 -22.85 -5.72
CA GLY A 237 2.17 -23.60 -6.97
C GLY A 237 1.24 -23.19 -8.12
N MET A 238 1.02 -21.89 -8.30
CA MET A 238 0.30 -21.30 -9.41
C MET A 238 1.32 -20.95 -10.51
N PRO A 239 1.21 -21.53 -11.71
CA PRO A 239 2.16 -21.27 -12.78
C PRO A 239 2.17 -19.79 -13.17
N VAL A 240 3.37 -19.23 -13.30
CA VAL A 240 3.58 -17.86 -13.77
C VAL A 240 3.53 -17.87 -15.30
N PRO A 241 2.68 -17.05 -15.96
CA PRO A 241 2.61 -17.00 -17.41
C PRO A 241 3.98 -16.70 -18.03
N GLY A 242 4.34 -17.37 -19.13
CA GLY A 242 5.64 -17.17 -19.78
C GLY A 242 5.91 -15.73 -20.24
N ILE A 243 4.86 -14.98 -20.58
CA ILE A 243 4.92 -13.54 -20.90
C ILE A 243 5.30 -12.72 -19.66
N GLU A 244 4.77 -13.09 -18.49
CA GLU A 244 5.16 -12.47 -17.22
C GLU A 244 6.66 -12.72 -16.97
N LEU A 245 7.15 -13.95 -17.16
CA LEU A 245 8.59 -14.26 -17.04
C LEU A 245 9.48 -13.41 -17.97
N LYS A 246 9.10 -13.25 -19.24
CA LYS A 246 9.86 -12.43 -20.19
C LYS A 246 9.86 -10.95 -19.82
N MET A 247 8.72 -10.41 -19.40
CA MET A 247 8.63 -9.04 -18.90
C MET A 247 9.48 -8.86 -17.63
N ARG A 248 9.48 -9.84 -16.72
CA ARG A 248 10.30 -9.82 -15.51
C ARG A 248 11.79 -9.76 -15.85
N ALA A 249 12.24 -10.57 -16.81
CA ALA A 249 13.62 -10.56 -17.29
C ALA A 249 14.01 -9.23 -17.96
N ALA A 250 13.12 -8.65 -18.78
CA ALA A 250 13.34 -7.34 -19.39
C ALA A 250 13.44 -6.22 -18.33
N LEU A 251 12.62 -6.28 -17.28
CA LEU A 251 12.67 -5.31 -16.17
C LEU A 251 13.93 -5.47 -15.31
N GLU A 252 14.43 -6.70 -15.13
CA GLU A 252 15.71 -6.95 -14.44
C GLU A 252 16.91 -6.46 -15.25
N GLN A 253 16.83 -6.45 -16.59
CA GLN A 253 17.88 -5.90 -17.45
C GLN A 253 17.83 -4.37 -17.53
N LEU A 254 16.64 -3.76 -17.47
CA LEU A 254 16.47 -2.32 -17.62
C LEU A 254 16.64 -1.54 -16.31
N PHE A 255 16.34 -2.17 -15.16
CA PHE A 255 16.39 -1.51 -13.85
C PHE A 255 17.34 -2.21 -12.88
N TYR A 256 18.11 -1.42 -12.12
CA TYR A 256 18.97 -1.90 -11.04
C TYR A 256 18.23 -2.80 -10.03
N ALA A 257 16.96 -2.48 -9.75
CA ALA A 257 16.08 -3.31 -8.95
C ALA A 257 14.69 -3.38 -9.58
N ARG A 258 14.22 -4.61 -9.86
CA ARG A 258 12.95 -4.85 -10.54
C ARG A 258 11.73 -4.23 -9.81
N PRO A 259 10.99 -3.31 -10.45
CA PRO A 259 9.72 -2.81 -9.91
C PRO A 259 8.67 -3.92 -9.81
N ARG A 260 7.87 -3.93 -8.74
CA ARG A 260 6.80 -4.93 -8.58
C ARG A 260 5.68 -4.67 -9.59
N THR A 261 5.30 -5.71 -10.33
CA THR A 261 4.31 -5.63 -11.42
C THR A 261 2.93 -5.15 -10.96
N LYS A 262 2.51 -5.53 -9.75
CA LYS A 262 1.24 -5.11 -9.15
C LYS A 262 1.20 -3.60 -8.86
N GLU A 263 2.35 -3.01 -8.54
CA GLU A 263 2.46 -1.58 -8.23
C GLU A 263 2.31 -0.73 -9.49
N PHE A 264 3.12 -1.00 -10.52
CA PHE A 264 3.14 -0.14 -11.71
C PHE A 264 2.04 -0.46 -12.73
N MET A 265 1.56 -1.70 -12.83
CA MET A 265 0.53 -2.05 -13.83
C MET A 265 -0.88 -1.77 -13.35
N ILE A 266 -1.11 -1.83 -12.04
CA ILE A 266 -2.48 -1.83 -11.48
C ILE A 266 -2.63 -0.71 -10.45
N GLY A 267 -1.82 -0.69 -9.40
CA GLY A 267 -2.00 0.24 -8.27
C GLY A 267 -1.86 1.71 -8.62
N HIS A 268 -0.67 2.15 -9.04
CA HIS A 268 -0.40 3.57 -9.33
C HIS A 268 -1.19 4.11 -10.55
N PRO A 269 -1.44 3.32 -11.62
CA PRO A 269 -2.36 3.75 -12.67
C PRO A 269 -3.80 3.96 -12.17
N ALA A 270 -4.30 3.05 -11.31
CA ALA A 270 -5.62 3.20 -10.70
C ALA A 270 -5.70 4.43 -9.79
N PHE A 271 -4.60 4.84 -9.16
CA PHE A 271 -4.53 6.08 -8.38
C PHE A 271 -4.83 7.33 -9.24
N LEU A 272 -4.15 7.47 -10.39
CA LEU A 272 -4.39 8.59 -11.30
C LEU A 272 -5.80 8.55 -11.89
N LEU A 273 -6.29 7.35 -12.21
CA LEU A 273 -7.67 7.16 -12.65
C LEU A 273 -8.69 7.50 -11.56
N ALA A 274 -8.44 7.19 -10.29
CA ALA A 274 -9.30 7.54 -9.17
C ALA A 274 -9.42 9.07 -9.04
N LEU A 275 -8.30 9.79 -9.16
CA LEU A 275 -8.30 11.25 -9.19
C LEU A 275 -9.10 11.77 -10.39
N CYS A 276 -8.86 11.25 -11.60
CA CYS A 276 -9.61 11.64 -12.79
C CYS A 276 -11.11 11.39 -12.63
N ALA A 277 -11.51 10.21 -12.15
CA ALA A 277 -12.88 9.83 -11.89
C ALA A 277 -13.56 10.77 -10.88
N ALA A 278 -12.85 11.13 -9.80
CA ALA A 278 -13.34 12.06 -8.79
C ALA A 278 -13.51 13.48 -9.34
N VAL A 279 -12.55 13.99 -10.13
CA VAL A 279 -12.64 15.31 -10.78
C VAL A 279 -13.80 15.34 -11.78
N ARG A 280 -13.95 14.30 -12.59
CA ARG A 280 -15.00 14.17 -13.62
C ARG A 280 -16.38 13.80 -13.06
N ARG A 281 -16.50 13.60 -11.74
CA ARG A 281 -17.76 13.23 -11.06
C ARG A 281 -18.35 11.93 -11.57
N TRP A 282 -17.50 10.92 -11.75
CA TRP A 282 -17.96 9.56 -12.00
C TRP A 282 -18.72 9.02 -10.79
N ARG A 283 -19.45 7.91 -11.01
CA ARG A 283 -20.25 7.26 -9.97
C ARG A 283 -19.39 6.87 -8.77
N THR A 284 -19.85 7.14 -7.54
CA THR A 284 -19.01 6.96 -6.35
C THR A 284 -18.51 5.53 -6.16
N TRP A 285 -19.28 4.51 -6.52
CA TRP A 285 -18.79 3.11 -6.49
C TRP A 285 -17.59 2.85 -7.41
N ILE A 286 -17.46 3.56 -8.54
CA ILE A 286 -16.30 3.43 -9.45
C ILE A 286 -15.08 4.05 -8.79
N ILE A 287 -15.25 5.22 -8.17
CA ILE A 287 -14.19 5.89 -7.41
C ILE A 287 -13.74 4.99 -6.26
N PHE A 288 -14.68 4.39 -5.53
CA PHE A 288 -14.40 3.44 -4.46
C PHE A 288 -13.54 2.28 -4.95
N ALA A 289 -13.94 1.60 -6.04
CA ALA A 289 -13.18 0.49 -6.61
C ALA A 289 -11.75 0.91 -7.01
N LEU A 290 -11.59 2.05 -7.69
CA LEU A 290 -10.28 2.57 -8.09
C LEU A 290 -9.40 2.93 -6.88
N VAL A 291 -9.98 3.46 -5.80
CA VAL A 291 -9.27 3.77 -4.55
C VAL A 291 -8.79 2.48 -3.87
N LEU A 292 -9.59 1.42 -3.83
CA LEU A 292 -9.14 0.13 -3.30
C LEU A 292 -7.97 -0.44 -4.10
N VAL A 293 -8.06 -0.38 -5.43
CA VAL A 293 -6.98 -0.83 -6.32
C VAL A 293 -5.73 0.03 -6.14
N ALA A 294 -5.87 1.34 -6.00
CA ALA A 294 -4.75 2.24 -5.71
C ALA A 294 -4.08 1.93 -4.37
N THR A 295 -4.87 1.52 -3.37
CA THR A 295 -4.39 1.11 -2.04
C THR A 295 -3.50 -0.13 -2.11
N ILE A 296 -3.76 -1.06 -3.04
CA ILE A 296 -2.90 -2.23 -3.28
C ILE A 296 -1.50 -1.79 -3.71
N GLY A 297 -1.39 -0.77 -4.57
CA GLY A 297 -0.10 -0.21 -4.99
C GLY A 297 0.69 0.38 -3.81
N GLN A 298 0.02 1.18 -2.99
CA GLN A 298 0.62 1.82 -1.83
C GLN A 298 1.02 0.80 -0.75
N GLY A 299 0.16 -0.18 -0.46
CA GLY A 299 0.44 -1.26 0.49
C GLY A 299 1.58 -2.17 0.04
N SER A 300 1.60 -2.57 -1.23
CA SER A 300 2.66 -3.46 -1.74
C SER A 300 4.04 -2.79 -1.75
N MET A 301 4.08 -1.47 -1.97
CA MET A 301 5.31 -0.70 -1.87
C MET A 301 5.89 -0.75 -0.45
N VAL A 302 5.06 -0.56 0.59
CA VAL A 302 5.51 -0.63 1.99
C VAL A 302 5.93 -2.05 2.38
N GLU A 303 5.18 -3.04 1.90
CA GLU A 303 5.44 -4.46 2.14
C GLU A 303 6.81 -4.90 1.59
N THR A 304 7.36 -4.26 0.55
CA THR A 304 8.73 -4.57 0.07
C THR A 304 9.78 -4.51 1.17
N PHE A 305 9.59 -3.64 2.17
CA PHE A 305 10.49 -3.44 3.30
C PHE A 305 10.28 -4.47 4.43
N ALA A 306 9.25 -5.31 4.36
CA ALA A 306 9.08 -6.44 5.27
C ALA A 306 10.08 -7.58 4.99
N HIS A 307 10.69 -7.60 3.79
CA HIS A 307 11.73 -8.56 3.42
C HIS A 307 13.10 -8.09 3.91
N MET A 308 13.36 -8.29 5.20
CA MET A 308 14.50 -7.73 5.93
C MET A 308 15.89 -8.14 5.39
N ARG A 309 16.00 -9.26 4.64
CA ARG A 309 17.24 -9.63 3.94
C ARG A 309 17.64 -8.69 2.80
N THR A 310 16.68 -7.96 2.24
CA THR A 310 16.92 -7.10 1.08
C THR A 310 17.44 -5.76 1.58
N PRO A 311 18.56 -5.25 1.04
CA PRO A 311 19.06 -3.92 1.39
C PRO A 311 17.99 -2.85 1.18
N ILE A 312 17.87 -1.92 2.14
CA ILE A 312 16.85 -0.86 2.15
C ILE A 312 16.92 -0.03 0.86
N GLU A 313 18.13 0.26 0.37
CA GLU A 313 18.37 0.97 -0.90
C GLU A 313 17.70 0.28 -2.08
N MET A 314 17.81 -1.05 -2.16
CA MET A 314 17.21 -1.83 -3.24
C MET A 314 15.68 -1.76 -3.16
N SER A 315 15.10 -1.85 -1.96
CA SER A 315 13.66 -1.71 -1.75
C SER A 315 13.14 -0.31 -2.10
N LEU A 316 13.92 0.74 -1.79
CA LEU A 316 13.61 2.12 -2.19
C LEU A 316 13.61 2.29 -3.71
N VAL A 317 14.64 1.81 -4.39
CA VAL A 317 14.72 1.89 -5.86
C VAL A 317 13.54 1.17 -6.52
N ARG A 318 13.11 0.02 -5.98
CA ARG A 318 11.93 -0.70 -6.46
C ARG A 318 10.65 0.13 -6.32
N GLY A 319 10.43 0.72 -5.15
CA GLY A 319 9.26 1.56 -4.88
C GLY A 319 9.23 2.80 -5.77
N ILE A 320 10.36 3.50 -5.91
CA ILE A 320 10.50 4.67 -6.79
C ILE A 320 10.23 4.27 -8.25
N GLY A 321 10.83 3.17 -8.72
CA GLY A 321 10.59 2.65 -10.06
C GLY A 321 9.11 2.29 -10.30
N GLY A 322 8.44 1.73 -9.29
CA GLY A 322 7.01 1.43 -9.33
C GLY A 322 6.14 2.68 -9.47
N ILE A 323 6.46 3.74 -8.73
CA ILE A 323 5.79 5.05 -8.79
C ILE A 323 5.96 5.69 -10.17
N PHE A 324 7.19 5.74 -10.69
CA PHE A 324 7.46 6.37 -11.99
C PHE A 324 6.78 5.63 -13.13
N LEU A 325 6.96 4.31 -13.22
CA LEU A 325 6.40 3.54 -14.32
C LEU A 325 4.86 3.51 -14.24
N GLY A 326 4.31 3.38 -13.04
CA GLY A 326 2.86 3.36 -12.86
C GLY A 326 2.21 4.73 -12.99
N GLY A 327 2.89 5.80 -12.58
CA GLY A 327 2.47 7.17 -12.85
C GLY A 327 2.45 7.49 -14.35
N ALA A 328 3.45 7.01 -15.10
CA ALA A 328 3.51 7.19 -16.55
C ALA A 328 2.35 6.47 -17.25
N ILE A 329 2.11 5.19 -16.92
CA ILE A 329 0.98 4.44 -17.44
C ILE A 329 -0.34 5.10 -17.05
N GLY A 330 -0.49 5.53 -15.79
CA GLY A 330 -1.68 6.26 -15.32
C GLY A 330 -1.92 7.55 -16.09
N ALA A 331 -0.87 8.30 -16.41
CA ALA A 331 -0.96 9.54 -17.17
C ALA A 331 -1.46 9.28 -18.60
N VAL A 332 -0.94 8.23 -19.25
CA VAL A 332 -1.42 7.79 -20.57
C VAL A 332 -2.90 7.41 -20.50
N LEU A 333 -3.32 6.64 -19.50
CA LEU A 333 -4.73 6.26 -19.34
C LEU A 333 -5.64 7.47 -19.13
N VAL A 334 -5.24 8.45 -18.32
CA VAL A 334 -5.99 9.70 -18.13
C VAL A 334 -6.07 10.50 -19.42
N ALA A 335 -4.99 10.55 -20.21
CA ALA A 335 -4.98 11.22 -21.51
C ALA A 335 -5.94 10.52 -22.51
N LEU A 336 -5.96 9.19 -22.55
CA LEU A 336 -6.88 8.41 -23.37
C LEU A 336 -8.34 8.64 -22.97
N VAL A 337 -8.65 8.65 -21.67
CA VAL A 337 -9.99 8.97 -21.15
C VAL A 337 -10.40 10.38 -21.56
N ALA A 338 -9.50 11.35 -21.50
CA ALA A 338 -9.78 12.72 -21.92
C ALA A 338 -10.03 12.82 -23.43
N ALA A 339 -9.22 12.14 -24.25
CA ALA A 339 -9.40 12.10 -25.71
C ALA A 339 -10.73 11.43 -26.10
N TRP A 340 -11.08 10.33 -25.45
CA TRP A 340 -12.35 9.63 -25.67
C TRP A 340 -13.55 10.50 -25.34
N ASN A 341 -13.54 11.19 -24.19
CA ASN A 341 -14.62 12.11 -23.82
C ASN A 341 -14.75 13.27 -24.82
N GLY A 342 -13.64 13.81 -25.31
CA GLY A 342 -13.65 14.84 -26.35
C GLY A 342 -14.22 14.35 -27.68
N LEU A 343 -13.95 13.10 -28.05
CA LEU A 343 -14.53 12.48 -29.25
C LEU A 343 -16.05 12.32 -29.10
N LEU A 344 -16.54 11.83 -27.97
CA LEU A 344 -17.97 11.67 -27.70
C LEU A 344 -18.72 12.99 -27.74
N GLU A 345 -18.14 14.08 -27.20
CA GLU A 345 -18.73 15.41 -27.27
C GLU A 345 -18.80 15.95 -28.70
N ARG A 346 -17.77 15.68 -29.53
CA ARG A 346 -17.80 16.06 -30.95
C ARG A 346 -18.87 15.31 -31.72
N VAL A 347 -19.00 14.00 -31.49
CA VAL A 347 -20.05 13.18 -32.13
C VAL A 347 -21.45 13.65 -31.73
N LYS A 348 -21.67 13.96 -30.45
CA LYS A 348 -22.96 14.51 -29.97
C LYS A 348 -23.30 15.91 -30.48
N ARG A 349 -22.32 16.68 -30.94
CA ARG A 349 -22.55 18.01 -31.56
C ARG A 349 -22.78 17.92 -33.07
N ALA A 350 -22.43 16.79 -33.69
CA ALA A 350 -22.51 16.58 -35.13
C ALA A 350 -23.74 15.78 -35.58
N GLY A 351 -24.48 15.17 -34.65
CA GLY A 351 -25.77 14.50 -34.90
C GLY A 351 -26.88 15.19 -34.12
#